data_AF-A0A7V4BTQ3-F1
#
_entry.id   AF-A0A7V4BTQ3-F1
#
_cell.length_a   1.000
_cell.length_b   1.000
_cell.length_c   1.000
_cell.angle_alpha   90.00
_cell.angle_beta   90.00
_cell.angle_gamma   90.00
#
_symmetry.space_group_name_H-M   'P 1'
#
loop_
_entity.id
_entity.type
_entity.pdbx_description
1 polymer ?
#
loop_
_entity_poly.entity_id
_entity_poly.type
_entity_poly.pdbx_seq_one_letter_code
_entity_poly.pdbx_strand_id
1 'polypeptide(L)'
;MNVTLIAVIFVVLAPVIGGLIYGIERKIKARMQQRIGPPILQPFYDFFKLAQKRTLIVHSTHAFLGVMHFVSLWFALAVLVFGGDFILVVYLHLLSTALLIIAGYSTRSVFSHLGSNRLAISALAYEPVL
;
A
#
# COMPACT_ATOMS: atom_id res chain seq x y z
N MET A 1 -15.83 -27.02 -6.26
CA MET A 1 -14.89 -26.55 -5.21
C MET A 1 -13.97 -25.48 -5.82
N ASN A 2 -14.56 -24.53 -6.54
CA ASN A 2 -15.00 -23.21 -6.09
C ASN A 2 -13.87 -22.21 -6.37
N VAL A 3 -13.64 -21.92 -7.65
CA VAL A 3 -12.70 -20.87 -8.11
C VAL A 3 -12.96 -19.56 -7.34
N THR A 4 -14.22 -19.27 -7.03
CA THR A 4 -14.63 -18.17 -6.15
C THR A 4 -14.14 -18.29 -4.71
N LEU A 5 -14.14 -19.49 -4.13
CA LEU A 5 -13.60 -19.74 -2.79
C LEU A 5 -12.08 -19.55 -2.77
N ILE A 6 -11.37 -20.01 -3.80
CA ILE A 6 -9.92 -19.80 -3.95
C ILE A 6 -9.61 -18.31 -4.10
N ALA A 7 -10.39 -17.58 -4.91
CA ALA A 7 -10.27 -16.14 -5.08
C ALA A 7 -10.47 -15.39 -3.75
N VAL A 8 -11.52 -15.73 -2.99
CA VAL A 8 -11.78 -15.14 -1.67
C VAL A 8 -10.62 -15.40 -0.70
N ILE A 9 -10.12 -16.63 -0.64
CA ILE A 9 -8.97 -17.00 0.20
C ILE A 9 -7.74 -16.18 -0.19
N PHE A 10 -7.48 -16.02 -1.50
CA PHE A 10 -6.34 -15.26 -1.98
C PHE A 10 -6.44 -13.77 -1.63
N VAL A 11 -7.63 -13.17 -1.78
CA VAL A 11 -7.87 -11.77 -1.40
C VAL A 11 -7.67 -11.56 0.09
N VAL A 12 -8.18 -12.46 0.94
CA VAL A 12 -8.02 -12.36 2.39
C VAL A 12 -6.55 -12.54 2.82
N LEU A 13 -5.83 -13.45 2.16
CA LEU A 13 -4.42 -13.70 2.44
C LEU A 13 -3.47 -12.67 1.81
N ALA A 14 -3.96 -11.81 0.91
CA ALA A 14 -3.14 -10.87 0.16
C ALA A 14 -2.27 -9.95 1.06
N PRO A 15 -2.74 -9.38 2.18
CA PRO A 15 -1.90 -8.56 3.06
C PRO A 15 -0.77 -9.37 3.71
N VAL A 16 -1.03 -10.64 4.05
CA VAL A 16 -0.05 -11.54 4.65
C VAL A 16 1.00 -11.94 3.62
N ILE A 17 0.56 -12.31 2.42
CA ILE A 17 1.45 -12.66 1.30
C ILE A 17 2.31 -11.44 0.91
N GLY A 18 1.71 -10.25 0.82
CA GLY A 18 2.41 -9.00 0.56
C GLY A 18 3.47 -8.68 1.62
N GLY A 19 3.14 -8.90 2.90
CA GLY A 19 4.10 -8.75 4.00
C GLY A 19 5.29 -9.71 3.90
N LEU A 20 5.05 -10.96 3.49
CA LEU A 20 6.12 -11.95 3.27
C LEU A 20 7.00 -11.57 2.08
N ILE A 21 6.40 -11.15 0.97
CA ILE A 21 7.13 -10.68 -0.23
C ILE A 21 8.02 -9.48 0.12
N TYR A 22 7.49 -8.52 0.89
CA TYR A 22 8.27 -7.38 1.36
C TYR A 22 9.45 -7.79 2.25
N GLY A 23 9.27 -8.80 3.11
CA GLY A 23 10.36 -9.38 3.91
C GLY A 23 11.45 -10.02 3.06
N ILE A 24 11.07 -10.74 2.01
CA ILE A 24 11.99 -11.34 1.03
C ILE A 24 12.75 -10.24 0.28
N GLU A 25 12.06 -9.21 -0.20
CA GLU A 25 12.65 -8.06 -0.90
C GLU A 25 13.73 -7.39 -0.06
N ARG A 26 13.46 -7.13 1.24
CA ARG A 26 14.46 -6.57 2.17
C ARG A 26 15.69 -7.45 2.33
N LYS A 27 15.50 -8.77 2.38
CA LYS A 27 16.62 -9.73 2.48
C LYS A 27 17.46 -9.74 1.21
N ILE A 28 16.82 -9.75 0.03
CA ILE A 28 17.51 -9.70 -1.26
C ILE A 28 18.34 -8.40 -1.38
N LYS A 29 17.71 -7.24 -1.09
CA LYS A 29 18.41 -5.94 -1.12
C LYS A 29 19.62 -5.91 -0.18
N ALA A 30 19.51 -6.47 1.02
CA ALA A 30 20.63 -6.54 1.95
C ALA A 30 21.78 -7.45 1.44
N ARG A 31 21.44 -8.58 0.83
CA ARG A 31 22.43 -9.51 0.24
C ARG A 31 23.15 -8.88 -0.96
N MET A 32 22.45 -8.11 -1.79
CA MET A 32 23.06 -7.33 -2.87
C MET A 32 24.06 -6.29 -2.34
N GLN A 33 23.82 -5.74 -1.16
CA GLN A 33 24.71 -4.79 -0.48
C GLN A 33 25.77 -5.47 0.39
N GLN A 34 25.95 -6.79 0.28
CA GLN A 34 26.86 -7.59 1.12
C GLN A 34 26.65 -7.41 2.63
N ARG A 35 25.40 -7.17 3.06
CA ARG A 35 25.01 -7.07 4.47
C ARG A 35 24.12 -8.24 4.85
N ILE A 36 24.18 -8.64 6.13
CA ILE A 36 23.24 -9.61 6.68
C ILE A 36 21.90 -8.90 6.87
N GLY A 37 20.92 -9.28 6.04
CA GLY A 37 19.58 -8.71 6.07
C GLY A 37 18.73 -9.16 7.26
N PRO A 38 17.62 -8.46 7.53
CA PRO A 38 16.67 -8.83 8.58
C PRO A 38 15.98 -10.18 8.29
N PRO A 39 15.36 -10.81 9.30
CA PRO A 39 14.57 -12.02 9.11
C PRO A 39 13.34 -11.74 8.22
N ILE A 40 12.85 -12.77 7.52
CA ILE A 40 11.72 -12.63 6.57
C ILE A 40 10.43 -12.18 7.28
N LEU A 41 10.26 -12.58 8.55
CA LEU A 41 9.11 -12.21 9.39
C LEU A 41 9.19 -10.80 9.98
N GLN A 42 10.27 -10.04 9.73
CA GLN A 42 10.46 -8.69 10.26
C GLN A 42 9.28 -7.74 10.00
N PRO A 43 8.64 -7.72 8.80
CA PRO A 43 7.52 -6.82 8.53
C PRO A 43 6.33 -7.01 9.48
N PHE A 44 6.08 -8.25 9.93
CA PHE A 44 5.02 -8.54 10.91
C PHE A 44 5.38 -8.00 12.29
N TYR A 45 6.62 -8.17 12.74
CA TYR A 45 7.09 -7.59 13.99
C TYR A 45 7.02 -6.06 13.97
N ASP A 46 7.40 -5.44 12.85
CA ASP A 46 7.33 -3.99 12.67
C ASP A 46 5.86 -3.50 12.73
N PHE A 47 4.93 -4.23 12.12
CA PHE A 47 3.48 -3.93 12.19
C PHE A 47 2.94 -3.99 13.63
N PHE A 48 3.16 -5.11 14.33
CA PHE A 48 2.68 -5.27 15.71
C PHE A 48 3.32 -4.23 16.65
N LYS A 49 4.60 -3.93 16.46
CA LYS A 49 5.32 -2.90 17.21
C LYS A 49 4.70 -1.52 17.02
N LEU A 50 4.30 -1.17 15.79
CA LEU A 50 3.66 0.13 15.52
C LEU A 50 2.21 0.16 16.04
N ALA A 51 1.47 -0.94 15.95
CA ALA A 51 0.10 -1.03 16.46
C ALA A 51 0.01 -0.86 17.99
N GLN A 52 1.06 -1.23 18.72
CA GLN A 52 1.15 -1.05 20.18
C GLN A 52 1.52 0.37 20.61
N LYS A 53 1.97 1.24 19.69
CA LYS A 53 2.37 2.61 20.03
C LYS A 53 1.15 3.52 20.19
N ARG A 54 1.27 4.53 21.06
CA ARG A 54 0.28 5.60 21.18
C ARG A 54 0.20 6.38 19.86
N THR A 55 -1.01 6.56 19.36
CA THR A 55 -1.28 7.31 18.13
C THR A 55 -1.23 8.81 18.40
N LEU A 56 -0.28 9.51 17.79
CA LEU A 56 -0.21 10.97 17.77
C LEU A 56 -0.83 11.47 16.46
N ILE A 57 -2.16 11.61 16.45
CA ILE A 57 -2.91 12.00 15.25
C ILE A 57 -3.24 13.50 15.35
N VAL A 58 -2.83 14.27 14.33
CA VAL A 58 -3.15 15.70 14.24
C VAL A 58 -4.62 15.93 13.85
N HIS A 59 -5.11 15.16 12.87
CA HIS A 59 -6.49 15.19 12.40
C HIS A 59 -7.02 13.78 12.07
N SER A 60 -8.26 13.48 12.47
CA SER A 60 -8.90 12.18 12.20
C SER A 60 -9.08 11.91 10.70
N THR A 61 -9.31 12.94 9.91
CA THR A 61 -9.50 12.86 8.45
C THR A 61 -8.26 12.35 7.71
N HIS A 62 -7.05 12.72 8.14
CA HIS A 62 -5.82 12.23 7.51
C HIS A 62 -5.66 10.71 7.69
N ALA A 63 -5.98 10.20 8.89
CA ALA A 63 -5.87 8.78 9.21
C ALA A 63 -6.94 7.99 8.43
N PHE A 64 -8.16 8.55 8.34
CA PHE A 64 -9.22 7.97 7.54
C PHE A 64 -8.84 7.84 6.05
N LEU A 65 -8.28 8.89 5.45
CA LEU A 65 -7.82 8.87 4.06
C LEU A 65 -6.71 7.83 3.83
N GLY A 66 -5.79 7.68 4.78
CA GLY A 66 -4.75 6.63 4.73
C GLY A 66 -5.33 5.21 4.79
N VAL A 67 -6.38 4.99 5.59
CA VAL A 67 -7.10 3.70 5.62
C VAL A 67 -7.85 3.48 4.30
N MET A 68 -8.50 4.51 3.76
CA MET A 68 -9.21 4.41 2.49
C MET A 68 -8.28 4.11 1.32
N HIS A 69 -7.06 4.65 1.32
CA HIS A 69 -6.00 4.27 0.37
C HIS A 69 -5.73 2.75 0.41
N PHE A 70 -5.51 2.20 1.60
CA PHE A 70 -5.27 0.76 1.78
C PHE A 70 -6.47 -0.08 1.32
N VAL A 71 -7.69 0.30 1.71
CA VAL A 71 -8.92 -0.41 1.33
C VAL A 71 -9.14 -0.35 -0.19
N SER A 72 -8.91 0.79 -0.82
CA SER A 72 -9.04 0.96 -2.27
C SER A 72 -8.04 0.07 -3.04
N LEU A 73 -6.77 0.00 -2.60
CA LEU A 73 -5.78 -0.91 -3.19
C LEU A 73 -6.18 -2.38 -3.01
N TRP A 74 -6.67 -2.73 -1.82
CA TRP A 74 -7.11 -4.09 -1.55
C TRP A 74 -8.32 -4.48 -2.41
N PHE A 75 -9.23 -3.54 -2.61
CA PHE A 75 -10.37 -3.72 -3.51
C PHE A 75 -9.93 -3.83 -4.98
N ALA A 76 -8.97 -3.02 -5.44
CA ALA A 76 -8.40 -3.14 -6.78
C ALA A 76 -7.82 -4.54 -7.04
N LEU A 77 -7.11 -5.10 -6.05
CA LEU A 77 -6.61 -6.47 -6.12
C LEU A 77 -7.75 -7.49 -6.15
N ALA A 78 -8.80 -7.31 -5.36
CA ALA A 78 -9.95 -8.19 -5.37
C ALA A 78 -10.60 -8.23 -6.76
N VAL A 79 -10.86 -7.05 -7.35
CA VAL A 79 -11.41 -6.94 -8.71
C VAL A 79 -10.55 -7.67 -9.74
N LEU A 80 -9.22 -7.54 -9.65
CA LEU A 80 -8.29 -8.24 -10.53
C LEU A 80 -8.41 -9.78 -10.41
N VAL A 81 -8.48 -10.29 -9.18
CA VAL A 81 -8.55 -11.75 -8.91
C VAL A 81 -9.89 -12.35 -9.30
N PHE A 82 -10.98 -11.58 -9.22
CA PHE A 82 -12.31 -12.00 -9.67
C PHE A 82 -12.50 -11.89 -11.20
N GLY A 83 -11.47 -11.45 -11.94
CA GLY A 83 -11.52 -11.34 -13.40
C GLY A 83 -12.27 -10.10 -13.90
N GLY A 84 -12.26 -9.01 -13.13
CA GLY A 84 -12.79 -7.72 -13.55
C GLY A 84 -11.92 -7.05 -14.63
N ASP A 85 -12.47 -6.00 -15.25
CA ASP A 85 -11.81 -5.30 -16.34
C ASP A 85 -10.50 -4.63 -15.91
N PHE A 86 -9.44 -4.76 -16.72
CA PHE A 86 -8.13 -4.15 -16.45
C PHE A 86 -8.21 -2.63 -16.29
N ILE A 87 -9.04 -1.95 -17.10
CA ILE A 87 -9.23 -0.50 -17.02
C ILE A 87 -9.79 -0.13 -15.63
N LEU A 88 -10.75 -0.90 -15.11
CA LEU A 88 -11.31 -0.68 -13.78
C LEU A 88 -10.25 -0.83 -12.69
N VAL A 89 -9.38 -1.84 -12.79
CA VAL A 89 -8.27 -2.05 -11.83
C VAL A 89 -7.30 -0.87 -11.83
N VAL A 90 -6.94 -0.36 -13.01
CA VAL A 90 -6.06 0.82 -13.16
C VAL A 90 -6.70 2.06 -12.54
N TYR A 91 -7.99 2.29 -12.79
CA TYR A 91 -8.72 3.41 -12.18
C TYR A 91 -8.80 3.30 -10.65
N LEU A 92 -9.01 2.11 -10.10
CA LEU A 92 -9.02 1.89 -8.65
C LEU A 92 -7.63 2.10 -8.03
N HIS A 93 -6.57 1.69 -8.74
CA HIS A 93 -5.20 1.98 -8.34
C HIS A 93 -4.93 3.49 -8.31
N LEU A 94 -5.34 4.22 -9.35
CA LEU A 94 -5.24 5.68 -9.45
C LEU A 94 -6.05 6.40 -8.36
N LEU A 95 -7.28 5.93 -8.10
CA LEU A 95 -8.09 6.46 -7.02
C LEU A 95 -7.37 6.30 -5.68
N SER A 96 -6.74 5.14 -5.46
CA SER A 96 -5.98 4.91 -4.24
C SER A 96 -4.79 5.85 -4.11
N THR A 97 -3.99 6.05 -5.16
CA THR A 97 -2.85 6.98 -5.11
C THR A 97 -3.31 8.43 -4.89
N ALA A 98 -4.43 8.84 -5.50
CA ALA A 98 -5.04 10.15 -5.28
C ALA A 98 -5.47 10.35 -3.82
N LEU A 99 -6.08 9.34 -3.18
CA LEU A 99 -6.44 9.39 -1.75
C LEU A 99 -5.22 9.61 -0.86
N LEU A 100 -4.08 8.97 -1.18
CA LEU A 100 -2.83 9.15 -0.44
C LEU A 100 -2.25 10.57 -0.62
N ILE A 101 -2.31 11.12 -1.83
CA ILE A 101 -1.88 12.49 -2.12
C ILE A 101 -2.72 13.48 -1.30
N ILE A 102 -4.05 13.34 -1.30
CA ILE A 102 -4.97 14.19 -0.53
C ILE A 102 -4.70 14.04 0.97
N ALA A 103 -4.42 12.82 1.45
CA ALA A 103 -4.07 12.59 2.86
C ALA A 103 -2.82 13.39 3.27
N GLY A 104 -1.82 13.49 2.40
CA GLY A 104 -0.63 14.30 2.63
C GLY A 104 -0.93 15.80 2.71
N TYR A 105 -1.74 16.33 1.77
CA TYR A 105 -2.19 17.73 1.81
C TYR A 105 -3.06 18.08 3.03
N SER A 106 -3.72 17.10 3.66
CA SER A 106 -4.56 17.36 4.84
C SER A 106 -3.77 17.83 6.07
N THR A 107 -2.44 17.66 6.08
CA THR A 107 -1.59 18.05 7.22
C THR A 107 -0.93 19.40 6.97
N ARG A 108 -0.93 20.28 7.99
CA ARG A 108 -0.35 21.63 7.90
C ARG A 108 1.17 21.61 8.10
N SER A 109 1.89 20.93 7.21
CA SER A 109 3.35 20.84 7.23
C SER A 109 3.93 21.01 5.84
N VAL A 110 4.93 21.89 5.71
CA VAL A 110 5.64 22.15 4.45
C VAL A 110 6.25 20.87 3.87
N PHE A 111 6.77 19.98 4.73
CA PHE A 111 7.34 18.70 4.30
C PHE A 111 6.28 17.76 3.71
N SER A 112 5.07 17.76 4.27
CA SER A 112 3.98 16.92 3.77
C SER A 112 3.46 17.40 2.42
N HIS A 113 3.31 18.71 2.25
CA HIS A 113 2.94 19.31 0.96
C HIS A 113 3.98 19.07 -0.13
N LEU A 114 5.28 19.23 0.20
CA LEU A 114 6.36 18.97 -0.75
C LEU A 114 6.40 17.49 -1.16
N GLY A 115 6.25 16.57 -0.22
CA GLY A 115 6.16 15.13 -0.51
C GLY A 115 4.97 14.78 -1.39
N SER A 116 3.80 15.36 -1.10
CA SER A 116 2.57 15.15 -1.87
C SER A 116 2.70 15.68 -3.31
N ASN A 117 3.32 16.85 -3.50
CA ASN A 117 3.61 17.40 -4.83
C ASN A 117 4.51 16.46 -5.64
N ARG A 118 5.55 15.87 -5.03
CA ARG A 118 6.46 14.94 -5.73
C ARG A 118 5.75 13.66 -6.15
N LEU A 119 4.89 13.12 -5.28
CA LEU A 119 4.08 11.95 -5.58
C LEU A 119 3.07 12.24 -6.70
N ALA A 120 2.43 13.41 -6.69
CA ALA A 120 1.49 13.83 -7.73
C ALA A 120 2.17 13.95 -9.10
N ILE A 121 3.34 14.60 -9.16
CA ILE A 121 4.10 14.72 -10.41
C ILE A 121 4.53 13.35 -10.94
N SER A 122 4.99 12.45 -10.05
CA SER A 122 5.35 11.08 -10.47
C SER A 122 4.15 10.31 -10.99
N ALA A 123 3.00 10.38 -10.32
CA ALA A 123 1.78 9.68 -10.73
C ALA A 123 1.33 10.15 -12.12
N LEU A 124 1.25 11.47 -12.32
CA LEU A 124 0.91 12.08 -13.61
C LEU A 124 1.89 11.71 -14.73
N ALA A 125 3.17 11.53 -14.41
CA ALA A 125 4.18 11.13 -15.40
C ALA A 125 4.09 9.65 -15.80
N TYR A 126 3.68 8.77 -14.88
CA TYR A 126 3.58 7.33 -15.13
C TYR A 126 2.23 6.91 -15.75
N GLU A 127 1.15 7.63 -15.47
CA GLU A 127 -0.20 7.31 -15.96
C GLU A 127 -0.32 7.14 -17.49
N PRO A 128 0.26 8.00 -18.35
CA PRO A 128 0.14 7.84 -19.81
C PRO A 128 0.88 6.62 -20.37
N VAL A 129 1.80 6.04 -19.60
CA VAL A 129 2.65 4.90 -20.01
C VAL A 129 2.02 3.57 -19.59
N LEU A 130 1.17 3.59 -18.56
CA LEU A 130 0.49 2.42 -17.99
C LEU A 130 -0.74 2.03 -18.82
#